data_AF-A0A6A1QA74-F1
#
_entry.id   AF-A0A6A1QA74-F1
#
_cell.length_a   1.000
_cell.length_b   1.000
_cell.length_c   1.000
_cell.angle_alpha   90.00
_cell.angle_beta   90.00
_cell.angle_gamma   90.00
#
_symmetry.space_group_name_H-M   'P 1'
#
loop_
_entity.id
_entity.type
_entity.pdbx_description
1 polymer ?
#
loop_
_entity_poly.entity_id
_entity_poly.type
_entity_poly.pdbx_seq_one_letter_code
_entity_poly.pdbx_strand_id
1 'polypeptide(L)'
;MSGEDEDSDVASKLGMCNREIVRRGALILFCDYVCQNLHDSEHLTWLIVNHMQDLISLSHEPPVQDFISAVHRNSAASGLFIQAIQSRCENLSTPTTLKKTLQCLEGIHLSQSGAVLTLYVDKLLCTPFRVLAHMVDTLACRRVEMLLAANLQNSTAQLPAEELSRIQEHLQSSGLAQSCALTRVRLDSRHQRLYSLLDRLRLATAPASRGPAPLVTPHPLDGDGPLALETVSPDKDWYIRLVQSQCWTRSDSALLEGAELVNRIPPDDLSAFMMNSVQWSRRTLGNPFSGYSHEFNLSLLAPCLGLGVREISGGQKSPLFAAARTATLDRVTSVVQQLPAVHHVFQPRLPAEPAAYWSKLGDLFGN
;
A
#
# COMPACT_ATOMS: atom_id res chain seq x y z
N MET A 1 -29.58 -45.03 -2.69
CA MET A 1 -30.01 -44.01 -1.72
C MET A 1 -28.78 -43.68 -0.87
N SER A 2 -28.17 -42.52 -1.08
CA SER A 2 -27.13 -41.91 -0.24
C SER A 2 -26.73 -40.61 -0.93
N GLY A 3 -27.45 -39.53 -0.61
CA GLY A 3 -27.26 -38.21 -1.22
C GLY A 3 -27.90 -37.10 -0.42
N GLU A 4 -28.04 -37.25 0.91
CA GLU A 4 -28.68 -36.25 1.78
C GLU A 4 -27.75 -35.71 2.88
N ASP A 5 -26.51 -36.21 3.03
CA ASP A 5 -25.61 -35.78 4.11
C ASP A 5 -24.70 -34.59 3.74
N GLU A 6 -24.43 -34.33 2.45
CA GLU A 6 -23.49 -33.25 2.04
C GLU A 6 -24.11 -31.83 2.08
N ASP A 7 -25.44 -31.70 1.96
CA ASP A 7 -26.12 -30.39 1.99
C ASP A 7 -26.25 -29.80 3.41
N SER A 8 -26.13 -30.64 4.45
CA SER A 8 -26.26 -30.22 5.84
C SER A 8 -25.07 -29.38 6.36
N ASP A 9 -23.88 -29.59 5.79
CA ASP A 9 -22.64 -28.93 6.22
C ASP A 9 -22.40 -27.57 5.52
N VAL A 10 -23.13 -27.28 4.43
CA VAL A 10 -23.10 -25.97 3.76
C VAL A 10 -24.06 -24.99 4.45
N ALA A 11 -25.22 -25.48 4.90
CA ALA A 11 -26.17 -24.69 5.69
C ALA A 11 -25.62 -24.30 7.08
N SER A 12 -24.78 -25.16 7.68
CA SER A 12 -24.09 -24.86 8.95
C SER A 12 -23.02 -23.77 8.78
N LYS A 13 -22.39 -23.65 7.60
CA LYS A 13 -21.37 -22.65 7.26
C LYS A 13 -21.92 -21.25 6.94
N LEU A 14 -23.11 -21.15 6.35
CA LEU A 14 -23.70 -19.86 5.95
C LEU A 14 -24.49 -19.16 7.07
N GLY A 15 -24.67 -19.82 8.22
CA GLY A 15 -25.37 -19.27 9.38
C GLY A 15 -26.88 -19.15 9.15
N MET A 16 -27.65 -19.22 10.25
CA MET A 16 -29.12 -19.10 10.18
C MET A 16 -29.56 -17.63 10.13
N CYS A 17 -30.33 -17.23 9.11
CA CYS A 17 -30.82 -15.86 8.98
C CYS A 17 -31.60 -15.36 10.21
N ASN A 18 -32.48 -16.19 10.78
CA ASN A 18 -33.26 -15.84 11.97
C ASN A 18 -32.36 -15.53 13.17
N ARG A 19 -31.24 -16.23 13.30
CA ARG A 19 -30.25 -15.96 14.35
C ARG A 19 -29.58 -14.61 14.12
N GLU A 20 -29.27 -14.26 12.87
CA GLU A 20 -28.66 -12.98 12.53
C GLU A 20 -29.60 -11.80 12.78
N ILE A 21 -30.90 -11.97 12.53
CA ILE A 21 -31.94 -10.97 12.85
C ILE A 21 -31.95 -10.69 14.36
N VAL A 22 -32.04 -11.73 15.18
CA VAL A 22 -32.06 -11.59 16.64
C VAL A 22 -30.74 -11.00 17.13
N ARG A 23 -29.60 -11.46 16.60
CA ARG A 23 -28.27 -10.98 16.99
C ARG A 23 -28.09 -9.48 16.73
N ARG A 24 -28.45 -9.00 15.54
CA ARG A 24 -28.38 -7.57 15.20
C ARG A 24 -29.41 -6.75 15.97
N GLY A 25 -30.65 -7.22 16.05
CA GLY A 25 -31.73 -6.54 16.76
C GLY A 25 -31.45 -6.36 18.25
N ALA A 26 -30.96 -7.42 18.92
CA ALA A 26 -30.58 -7.37 20.32
C ALA A 26 -29.44 -6.37 20.56
N LEU A 27 -28.43 -6.34 19.67
CA LEU A 27 -27.33 -5.39 19.79
C LEU A 27 -27.80 -3.94 19.63
N ILE A 28 -28.68 -3.65 18.67
CA ILE A 28 -29.24 -2.30 18.46
C ILE A 28 -30.01 -1.84 19.70
N LEU A 29 -30.87 -2.69 20.26
CA LEU A 29 -31.62 -2.39 21.48
C LEU A 29 -30.70 -2.22 22.69
N PHE A 30 -29.63 -3.01 22.78
CA PHE A 30 -28.67 -2.89 23.86
C PHE A 30 -27.85 -1.59 23.76
N CYS A 31 -27.52 -1.13 22.54
CA CYS A 31 -26.92 0.19 22.32
C CYS A 31 -27.83 1.32 22.84
N ASP A 32 -29.14 1.27 22.56
CA ASP A 32 -30.11 2.25 23.07
C ASP A 32 -30.14 2.27 24.61
N TYR A 33 -30.20 1.08 25.22
CA TYR A 33 -30.17 0.93 26.67
C TYR A 33 -28.90 1.54 27.28
N VAL A 34 -27.73 1.28 26.71
CA VAL A 34 -26.45 1.83 27.21
C VAL A 34 -26.40 3.34 27.02
N CYS A 35 -26.95 3.91 25.93
CA CYS A 35 -27.05 5.37 25.76
C CYS A 35 -27.85 6.05 26.87
N GLN A 36 -28.91 5.41 27.37
CA GLN A 36 -29.72 5.94 28.46
C GLN A 36 -29.03 5.77 29.83
N ASN A 37 -28.06 4.85 29.93
CA ASN A 37 -27.37 4.46 31.16
C ASN A 37 -25.85 4.64 31.10
N LEU A 38 -25.37 5.71 30.44
CA LEU A 38 -23.93 5.97 30.23
C LEU A 38 -23.10 6.19 31.51
N HIS A 39 -23.73 6.30 32.67
CA HIS A 39 -23.04 6.37 33.96
C HIS A 39 -22.41 5.03 34.34
N ASP A 40 -22.93 3.92 33.81
CA ASP A 40 -22.33 2.59 33.94
C ASP A 40 -21.35 2.32 32.79
N SER A 41 -20.06 2.41 33.10
CA SER A 41 -18.99 2.22 32.13
C SER A 41 -18.71 0.75 31.80
N GLU A 42 -19.27 -0.21 32.57
CA GLU A 42 -19.05 -1.64 32.35
C GLU A 42 -19.68 -2.08 31.03
N HIS A 43 -20.97 -1.77 30.84
CA HIS A 43 -21.70 -2.14 29.63
C HIS A 43 -21.16 -1.46 28.38
N LEU A 44 -20.76 -0.19 28.48
CA LEU A 44 -20.12 0.54 27.39
C LEU A 44 -18.80 -0.13 26.98
N THR A 45 -17.95 -0.44 27.96
CA THR A 45 -16.65 -1.08 27.71
C THR A 45 -16.83 -2.46 27.07
N TRP A 46 -17.75 -3.26 27.63
CA TRP A 46 -18.04 -4.60 27.13
C TRP A 46 -18.53 -4.58 25.68
N LEU A 47 -19.42 -3.65 25.32
CA LEU A 47 -19.92 -3.50 23.96
C LEU A 47 -18.79 -3.20 22.96
N ILE A 48 -17.94 -2.23 23.26
CA ILE A 48 -16.89 -1.81 22.34
C ILE A 48 -15.85 -2.92 22.15
N VAL A 49 -15.42 -3.58 23.23
CA VAL A 49 -14.38 -4.61 23.17
C VAL A 49 -14.86 -5.87 22.45
N ASN A 50 -16.11 -6.28 22.65
CA ASN A 50 -16.62 -7.57 22.16
C ASN A 50 -17.36 -7.49 20.82
N HIS A 51 -18.01 -6.35 20.52
CA HIS A 51 -18.91 -6.22 19.36
C HIS A 51 -18.45 -5.16 18.34
N MET A 52 -17.15 -4.84 18.30
CA MET A 52 -16.58 -3.78 17.46
C MET A 52 -16.98 -3.86 15.97
N GLN A 53 -16.87 -5.04 15.36
CA GLN A 53 -17.21 -5.23 13.95
C GLN A 53 -18.71 -5.02 13.69
N ASP A 54 -19.55 -5.46 14.63
CA ASP A 54 -20.99 -5.32 14.54
C ASP A 54 -21.41 -3.86 14.68
N LEU A 55 -20.84 -3.14 15.65
CA LEU A 55 -21.05 -1.70 15.85
C LEU A 55 -20.72 -0.91 14.59
N ILE A 56 -19.58 -1.20 13.94
CA ILE A 56 -19.22 -0.59 12.65
C ILE A 56 -20.26 -0.97 11.58
N SER A 57 -20.65 -2.24 11.49
CA SER A 57 -21.57 -2.70 10.44
C SER A 57 -22.96 -2.08 10.56
N LEU A 58 -23.43 -1.84 11.80
CA LEU A 58 -24.73 -1.30 12.16
C LEU A 58 -24.71 0.20 12.43
N SER A 59 -23.62 0.91 12.14
CA SER A 59 -23.47 2.36 12.35
C SER A 59 -24.43 3.26 11.54
N HIS A 60 -25.33 2.67 10.76
CA HIS A 60 -26.40 3.36 10.04
C HIS A 60 -27.73 3.33 10.81
N GLU A 61 -27.84 2.47 11.83
CA GLU A 61 -29.02 2.37 12.68
C GLU A 61 -29.00 3.48 13.73
N PRO A 62 -30.10 4.23 13.92
CA PRO A 62 -30.11 5.39 14.81
C PRO A 62 -29.61 5.13 16.25
N PRO A 63 -30.03 4.05 16.94
CA PRO A 63 -29.55 3.80 18.30
C PRO A 63 -28.04 3.52 18.38
N VAL A 64 -27.48 2.89 17.34
CA VAL A 64 -26.03 2.61 17.26
C VAL A 64 -25.27 3.90 16.94
N GLN A 65 -25.84 4.79 16.13
CA GLN A 65 -25.26 6.13 15.88
C GLN A 65 -25.22 6.99 17.15
N ASP A 66 -26.28 6.97 17.94
CA ASP A 66 -26.33 7.68 19.22
C ASP A 66 -25.29 7.11 20.20
N PHE A 67 -25.11 5.78 20.21
CA PHE A 67 -24.07 5.12 21.00
C PHE A 67 -22.66 5.54 20.58
N ILE A 68 -22.36 5.49 19.28
CA ILE A 68 -21.06 5.94 18.76
C ILE A 68 -20.84 7.43 19.08
N SER A 69 -21.88 8.25 18.98
CA SER A 69 -21.82 9.67 19.34
C SER A 69 -21.56 9.91 20.84
N ALA A 70 -22.09 9.06 21.72
CA ALA A 70 -21.78 9.07 23.14
C ALA A 70 -20.32 8.68 23.41
N VAL A 71 -19.80 7.67 22.70
CA VAL A 71 -18.38 7.28 22.74
C VAL A 71 -17.47 8.44 22.31
N HIS A 72 -17.85 9.20 21.28
CA HIS A 72 -17.12 10.38 20.81
C HIS A 72 -17.00 11.51 21.84
N ARG A 73 -17.96 11.62 22.76
CA ARG A 73 -17.96 12.63 23.83
C ARG A 73 -17.10 12.23 25.02
N ASN A 74 -16.61 10.99 25.07
CA ASN A 74 -15.83 10.45 26.18
C ASN A 74 -14.42 10.04 25.69
N SER A 75 -13.39 10.73 26.21
CA SER A 75 -11.98 10.48 25.89
C SER A 75 -11.55 9.03 26.09
N ALA A 76 -11.91 8.41 27.21
CA ALA A 76 -11.49 7.05 27.55
C ALA A 76 -12.19 6.02 26.64
N ALA A 77 -13.50 6.19 26.43
CA ALA A 77 -14.28 5.36 25.52
C ALA A 77 -13.78 5.46 24.08
N SER A 78 -13.49 6.67 23.60
CA SER A 78 -12.91 6.91 22.27
C SER A 78 -11.54 6.23 22.11
N GLY A 79 -10.69 6.27 23.14
CA GLY A 79 -9.40 5.57 23.13
C GLY A 79 -9.58 4.04 23.03
N LEU A 80 -10.50 3.50 23.82
CA LEU A 80 -10.81 2.07 23.80
C LEU A 80 -11.44 1.62 22.47
N PHE A 81 -12.23 2.48 21.82
CA PHE A 81 -12.79 2.25 20.48
C PHE A 81 -11.69 2.13 19.40
N ILE A 82 -10.68 3.00 19.43
CA ILE A 82 -9.53 2.92 18.52
C ILE A 82 -8.76 1.61 18.74
N GLN A 83 -8.52 1.23 20.00
CA GLN A 83 -7.81 -0.01 20.34
C GLN A 83 -8.59 -1.26 19.89
N ALA A 84 -9.92 -1.24 20.04
CA ALA A 84 -10.78 -2.33 19.56
C ALA A 84 -10.71 -2.46 18.02
N ILE A 85 -10.68 -1.34 17.28
CA ILE A 85 -10.47 -1.38 15.82
C ILE A 85 -9.11 -1.98 15.46
N GLN A 86 -8.04 -1.53 16.13
CA GLN A 86 -6.68 -2.02 15.87
C GLN A 86 -6.53 -3.53 16.10
N SER A 87 -7.20 -4.07 17.12
CA SER A 87 -7.06 -5.47 17.54
C SER A 87 -8.05 -6.43 16.90
N ARG A 88 -9.26 -5.98 16.54
CA ARG A 88 -10.36 -6.86 16.12
C ARG A 88 -10.78 -6.68 14.67
N CYS A 89 -10.34 -5.64 13.97
CA CYS A 89 -10.72 -5.41 12.58
C CYS A 89 -9.62 -5.84 11.61
N GLU A 90 -9.42 -7.16 11.46
CA GLU A 90 -8.51 -7.73 10.45
C GLU A 90 -9.09 -7.58 9.02
N ASN A 91 -10.41 -7.58 8.89
CA ASN A 91 -11.15 -7.55 7.61
C ASN A 91 -11.47 -6.13 7.09
N LEU A 92 -10.63 -5.14 7.40
CA LEU A 92 -10.75 -3.78 6.83
C LEU A 92 -10.41 -3.72 5.33
N SER A 93 -10.09 -4.86 4.70
CA SER A 93 -9.89 -5.00 3.26
C SER A 93 -11.17 -4.87 2.44
N THR A 94 -12.36 -5.01 3.04
CA THR A 94 -13.62 -4.83 2.31
C THR A 94 -13.98 -3.34 2.22
N PRO A 95 -14.24 -2.77 1.02
CA PRO A 95 -14.50 -1.34 0.85
C PRO A 95 -15.63 -0.77 1.71
N THR A 96 -16.71 -1.54 1.88
CA THR A 96 -17.90 -1.13 2.63
C THR A 96 -17.61 -1.07 4.13
N THR A 97 -16.95 -2.09 4.67
CA THR A 97 -16.52 -2.13 6.08
C THR A 97 -15.55 -0.99 6.36
N LEU A 98 -14.53 -0.79 5.51
CA LEU A 98 -13.57 0.31 5.68
C LEU A 98 -14.27 1.67 5.64
N LYS A 99 -15.17 1.92 4.68
CA LYS A 99 -15.94 3.16 4.62
C LYS A 99 -16.71 3.43 5.93
N LYS A 100 -17.42 2.42 6.45
CA LYS A 100 -18.15 2.54 7.72
C LYS A 100 -17.23 2.77 8.91
N THR A 101 -16.06 2.13 8.95
CA THR A 101 -15.04 2.37 9.97
C THR A 101 -14.57 3.83 9.94
N LEU A 102 -14.28 4.38 8.75
CA LEU A 102 -13.86 5.77 8.61
C LEU A 102 -14.94 6.77 9.07
N GLN A 103 -16.21 6.48 8.77
CA GLN A 103 -17.34 7.29 9.25
C GLN A 103 -17.44 7.27 10.78
N CYS A 104 -17.19 6.11 11.41
CA CYS A 104 -17.15 6.02 12.87
C CYS A 104 -15.94 6.77 13.44
N LEU A 105 -14.78 6.75 12.79
CA LEU A 105 -13.56 7.42 13.27
C LEU A 105 -13.56 8.95 13.09
N GLU A 106 -14.47 9.49 12.26
CA GLU A 106 -14.53 10.94 11.98
C GLU A 106 -14.75 11.76 13.26
N GLY A 107 -15.63 11.30 14.15
CA GLY A 107 -16.07 12.06 15.33
C GLY A 107 -15.29 11.81 16.62
N ILE A 108 -14.25 10.98 16.60
CA ILE A 108 -13.45 10.60 17.79
C ILE A 108 -13.01 11.82 18.62
N HIS A 109 -13.02 11.67 19.94
CA HIS A 109 -12.69 12.73 20.89
C HIS A 109 -11.32 13.38 20.59
N LEU A 110 -11.22 14.70 20.75
CA LEU A 110 -10.03 15.48 20.38
C LEU A 110 -8.76 15.08 21.13
N SER A 111 -8.88 14.59 22.37
CA SER A 111 -7.76 14.07 23.18
C SER A 111 -7.16 12.76 22.66
N GLN A 112 -7.82 12.12 21.69
CA GLN A 112 -7.38 10.87 21.05
C GLN A 112 -6.94 11.11 19.59
N SER A 113 -6.68 12.36 19.21
CA SER A 113 -6.32 12.72 17.84
C SER A 113 -4.97 12.13 17.42
N GLY A 114 -4.02 11.98 18.36
CA GLY A 114 -2.75 11.29 18.12
C GLY A 114 -2.95 9.80 17.82
N ALA A 115 -3.69 9.09 18.68
CA ALA A 115 -3.92 7.65 18.52
C ALA A 115 -4.66 7.29 17.22
N VAL A 116 -5.68 8.07 16.83
CA VAL A 116 -6.40 7.85 15.57
C VAL A 116 -5.53 8.18 14.35
N LEU A 117 -4.63 9.16 14.45
CA LEU A 117 -3.69 9.50 13.39
C LEU A 117 -2.69 8.36 13.13
N THR A 118 -2.14 7.76 14.20
CA THR A 118 -1.30 6.56 14.09
C THR A 118 -2.07 5.41 13.42
N LEU A 119 -3.32 5.16 13.81
CA LEU A 119 -4.16 4.15 13.15
C LEU A 119 -4.37 4.44 11.65
N TYR A 120 -4.65 5.70 11.29
CA TYR A 120 -4.83 6.07 9.89
C TYR A 120 -3.59 5.77 9.06
N VAL A 121 -2.42 6.19 9.52
CA VAL A 121 -1.18 6.05 8.77
C VAL A 121 -0.72 4.60 8.70
N ASP A 122 -0.72 3.89 9.83
CA ASP A 122 -0.12 2.54 9.90
C ASP A 122 -0.98 1.45 9.26
N LYS A 123 -2.31 1.63 9.22
CA LYS A 123 -3.24 0.57 8.81
C LYS A 123 -4.18 0.94 7.68
N LEU A 124 -4.64 2.19 7.60
CA LEU A 124 -5.78 2.54 6.74
C LEU A 124 -5.39 3.29 5.46
N LEU A 125 -4.24 3.99 5.47
CA LEU A 125 -3.78 4.81 4.34
C LEU A 125 -3.30 3.95 3.16
N CYS A 126 -2.67 2.80 3.43
CA CYS A 126 -2.18 1.82 2.45
C CYS A 126 -3.28 0.96 1.80
N THR A 127 -4.46 1.51 1.54
CA THR A 127 -5.55 0.77 0.89
C THR A 127 -5.42 0.79 -0.64
N PRO A 128 -5.74 -0.32 -1.34
CA PRO A 128 -5.78 -0.31 -2.82
C PRO A 128 -6.92 0.57 -3.37
N PHE A 129 -7.94 0.89 -2.56
CA PHE A 129 -9.09 1.68 -2.98
C PHE A 129 -8.80 3.19 -2.87
N ARG A 130 -8.46 3.82 -4.00
CA ARG A 130 -8.05 5.25 -4.05
C ARG A 130 -9.02 6.22 -3.37
N VAL A 131 -10.34 6.01 -3.51
CA VAL A 131 -11.36 6.86 -2.87
C VAL A 131 -11.27 6.77 -1.35
N LEU A 132 -11.06 5.57 -0.80
CA LEU A 132 -10.93 5.37 0.64
C LEU A 132 -9.60 5.91 1.15
N ALA A 133 -8.50 5.75 0.39
CA ALA A 133 -7.22 6.39 0.73
C ALA A 133 -7.35 7.92 0.81
N HIS A 134 -8.10 8.54 -0.11
CA HIS A 134 -8.35 9.98 -0.08
C HIS A 134 -9.24 10.41 1.11
N MET A 135 -10.23 9.60 1.49
CA MET A 135 -11.01 9.83 2.71
C MET A 135 -10.11 9.78 3.95
N VAL A 136 -9.23 8.78 4.06
CA VAL A 136 -8.26 8.66 5.16
C VAL A 136 -7.34 9.89 5.20
N ASP A 137 -6.81 10.32 4.05
CA ASP A 137 -5.98 11.52 3.93
C ASP A 137 -6.66 12.77 4.46
N THR A 138 -7.93 12.97 4.07
CA THR A 138 -8.73 14.12 4.49
C THR A 138 -8.95 14.12 6.01
N LEU A 139 -9.30 12.95 6.57
CA LEU A 139 -9.50 12.78 8.02
C LEU A 139 -8.19 12.98 8.79
N ALA A 140 -7.08 12.42 8.31
CA ALA A 140 -5.76 12.57 8.91
C ALA A 140 -5.30 14.03 8.87
N CYS A 141 -5.44 14.73 7.74
CA CYS A 141 -5.13 16.16 7.62
C CYS A 141 -5.92 16.99 8.64
N ARG A 142 -7.23 16.74 8.74
CA ARG A 142 -8.10 17.44 9.71
C ARG A 142 -7.65 17.16 11.15
N ARG A 143 -7.22 15.95 11.48
CA ARG A 143 -6.68 15.61 12.82
C ARG A 143 -5.39 16.37 13.13
N VAL A 144 -4.48 16.49 12.16
CA VAL A 144 -3.25 17.28 12.33
C VAL A 144 -3.57 18.78 12.46
N GLU A 145 -4.52 19.30 11.69
CA GLU A 145 -4.98 20.70 11.81
C GLU A 145 -5.58 20.97 13.20
N MET A 146 -6.37 20.05 13.75
CA MET A 146 -6.90 20.17 15.12
C MET A 146 -5.78 20.11 16.18
N LEU A 147 -4.73 19.30 15.97
CA LEU A 147 -3.55 19.28 16.85
C LEU A 147 -2.73 20.58 16.75
N LEU A 148 -2.62 21.16 15.56
CA LEU A 148 -1.96 22.46 15.34
C LEU A 148 -2.73 23.62 15.97
N ALA A 149 -4.06 23.54 15.99
CA ALA A 149 -4.93 24.55 16.62
C ALA A 149 -5.06 24.38 18.14
N ALA A 150 -4.73 23.21 18.69
CA ALA A 150 -4.77 22.93 20.12
C ALA A 150 -3.56 23.52 20.86
N ASN A 151 -3.66 23.59 22.19
CA ASN A 151 -2.55 24.00 23.05
C ASN A 151 -1.36 23.05 22.89
N LEU A 152 -0.15 23.62 22.77
CA LEU A 152 1.07 22.85 22.51
C LEU A 152 1.31 21.70 23.49
N GLN A 153 1.04 21.91 24.78
CA GLN A 153 1.15 20.88 25.81
C GLN A 153 0.23 19.69 25.54
N ASN A 154 -1.02 19.93 25.11
CA ASN A 154 -1.97 18.88 24.78
C ASN A 154 -1.56 18.15 23.50
N SER A 155 -1.01 18.86 22.53
CA SER A 155 -0.54 18.29 21.26
C SER A 155 0.69 17.40 21.46
N THR A 156 1.67 17.86 22.24
CA THR A 156 2.88 17.07 22.58
C THR A 156 2.56 15.87 23.46
N ALA A 157 1.57 15.96 24.35
CA ALA A 157 1.13 14.82 25.17
C ALA A 157 0.44 13.73 24.35
N GLN A 158 -0.34 14.12 23.33
CA GLN A 158 -1.01 13.16 22.44
C GLN A 158 -0.08 12.57 21.38
N LEU A 159 0.84 13.37 20.87
CA LEU A 159 1.76 12.97 19.81
C LEU A 159 3.19 13.42 20.15
N PRO A 160 3.94 12.60 20.91
CA PRO A 160 5.34 12.86 21.23
C PRO A 160 6.20 12.96 19.97
N ALA A 161 7.34 13.65 20.06
CA ALA A 161 8.25 13.84 18.93
C ALA A 161 8.73 12.51 18.32
N GLU A 162 8.96 11.48 19.15
CA GLU A 162 9.36 10.14 18.71
C GLU A 162 8.28 9.46 17.86
N GLU A 163 7.02 9.59 18.27
CA GLU A 163 5.85 9.07 17.56
C GLU A 163 5.68 9.77 16.21
N LEU A 164 5.84 11.09 16.19
CA LEU A 164 5.75 11.90 14.99
C LEU A 164 6.85 11.56 13.98
N SER A 165 8.10 11.39 14.44
CA SER A 165 9.21 10.94 13.58
C SER A 165 8.93 9.56 12.99
N ARG A 166 8.40 8.62 13.79
CA ARG A 166 8.07 7.27 13.30
C ARG A 166 6.97 7.29 12.25
N ILE A 167 5.94 8.11 12.42
CA ILE A 167 4.89 8.31 11.42
C ILE A 167 5.50 8.85 10.11
N GLN A 168 6.39 9.83 10.19
CA GLN A 168 7.04 10.41 9.01
C GLN A 168 7.97 9.39 8.32
N GLU A 169 8.74 8.61 9.08
CA GLU A 169 9.58 7.52 8.57
C GLU A 169 8.74 6.41 7.92
N HIS A 170 7.58 6.06 8.50
CA HIS A 170 6.67 5.09 7.91
C HIS A 170 6.10 5.58 6.57
N LEU A 171 5.70 6.85 6.49
CA LEU A 171 5.23 7.43 5.24
C LEU A 171 6.35 7.44 4.19
N GLN A 172 7.58 7.79 4.56
CA GLN A 172 8.74 7.75 3.66
C GLN A 172 9.05 6.34 3.17
N SER A 173 9.30 5.39 4.09
CA SER A 173 9.70 4.02 3.78
C SER A 173 8.64 3.23 3.01
N SER A 174 7.35 3.48 3.26
CA SER A 174 6.23 2.82 2.56
C SER A 174 5.92 3.44 1.19
N GLY A 175 6.68 4.46 0.76
CA GLY A 175 6.44 5.17 -0.49
C GLY A 175 5.16 6.03 -0.50
N LEU A 176 4.61 6.34 0.68
CA LEU A 176 3.41 7.16 0.89
C LEU A 176 3.74 8.67 0.96
N ALA A 177 4.91 9.03 1.48
CA ALA A 177 5.45 10.40 1.49
C ALA A 177 6.15 10.75 0.17
N GLN A 178 6.80 9.78 -0.50
CA GLN A 178 7.41 9.96 -1.83
C GLN A 178 7.70 8.59 -2.48
N SER A 179 7.30 8.45 -3.75
CA SER A 179 7.70 7.39 -4.70
C SER A 179 7.51 5.92 -4.29
N CYS A 180 6.25 5.43 -4.29
CA CYS A 180 6.00 3.99 -4.43
C CYS A 180 5.81 3.60 -5.90
N ALA A 181 6.67 2.71 -6.38
CA ALA A 181 6.86 2.25 -7.75
C ALA A 181 5.72 1.38 -8.34
N LEU A 182 4.48 1.88 -8.36
CA LEU A 182 3.40 1.28 -9.16
C LEU A 182 2.60 2.28 -10.00
N THR A 183 2.84 3.59 -9.86
CA THR A 183 2.39 4.58 -10.84
C THR A 183 3.23 5.84 -10.74
N ARG A 184 4.31 5.97 -11.52
CA ARG A 184 4.94 7.26 -11.85
C ARG A 184 4.31 7.82 -13.14
N VAL A 185 2.99 8.00 -13.12
CA VAL A 185 2.47 9.27 -13.65
C VAL A 185 2.97 10.31 -12.63
N ARG A 186 3.54 11.42 -13.08
CA ARG A 186 3.77 12.59 -12.21
C ARG A 186 2.43 13.00 -11.59
N LEU A 187 2.15 12.44 -10.43
CA LEU A 187 1.12 12.81 -9.48
C LEU A 187 1.90 13.00 -8.20
N ASP A 188 2.46 14.19 -8.06
CA ASP A 188 3.25 14.60 -6.90
C ASP A 188 2.55 14.10 -5.64
N SER A 189 3.21 13.18 -4.91
CA SER A 189 2.93 12.87 -3.50
C SER A 189 1.46 12.64 -3.13
N ARG A 190 1.01 11.37 -3.15
CA ARG A 190 -0.38 10.96 -2.83
C ARG A 190 -0.95 11.63 -1.57
N HIS A 191 -0.11 11.94 -0.59
CA HIS A 191 -0.47 12.57 0.69
C HIS A 191 0.48 13.73 1.09
N GLN A 192 0.96 14.57 0.16
CA GLN A 192 1.88 15.69 0.52
C GLN A 192 1.28 16.70 1.46
N ARG A 193 -0.03 16.96 1.37
CA ARG A 193 -0.69 17.84 2.33
C ARG A 193 -0.50 17.31 3.75
N LEU A 194 -0.81 16.03 3.98
CA LEU A 194 -0.63 15.38 5.27
C LEU A 194 0.83 15.48 5.74
N TYR A 195 1.78 15.13 4.87
CA TYR A 195 3.21 15.21 5.20
C TYR A 195 3.66 16.62 5.57
N SER A 196 3.23 17.65 4.82
CA SER A 196 3.55 19.05 5.10
C SER A 196 2.93 19.56 6.41
N LEU A 197 1.74 19.06 6.76
CA LEU A 197 1.07 19.38 8.02
C LEU A 197 1.79 18.71 9.19
N LEU A 198 2.25 17.47 9.04
CA LEU A 198 3.06 16.77 10.05
C LEU A 198 4.39 17.49 10.28
N ASP A 199 5.04 17.98 9.22
CA ASP A 199 6.27 18.74 9.34
C ASP A 199 6.05 20.09 10.03
N ARG A 200 4.94 20.78 9.71
CA ARG A 200 4.53 21.99 10.42
C ARG A 200 4.26 21.73 11.90
N LEU A 201 3.60 20.62 12.23
CA LEU A 201 3.36 20.21 13.62
C LEU A 201 4.67 19.94 14.35
N ARG A 202 5.62 19.26 13.70
CA ARG A 202 6.96 19.00 14.24
C ARG A 202 7.72 20.28 14.54
N LEU A 203 7.71 21.24 13.62
CA LEU A 203 8.34 22.54 13.80
C LEU A 203 7.72 23.33 14.97
N ALA A 204 6.41 23.18 15.20
CA ALA A 204 5.72 23.81 16.31
C ALA A 204 6.03 23.14 17.67
N THR A 205 6.11 21.80 17.73
CA THR A 205 6.30 21.04 18.99
C THR A 205 7.75 20.87 19.40
N ALA A 206 8.68 20.81 18.44
CA ALA A 206 10.10 20.60 18.68
C ALA A 206 10.96 21.33 17.63
N PRO A 207 11.14 22.66 17.75
CA PRO A 207 11.86 23.46 16.75
C PRO A 207 13.35 23.09 16.59
N ALA A 208 13.95 22.40 17.57
CA ALA A 208 15.32 21.89 17.52
C ALA A 208 15.43 20.46 16.93
N SER A 209 14.30 19.79 16.66
CA SER A 209 14.29 18.46 16.06
C SER A 209 14.67 18.53 14.57
N ARG A 210 15.60 17.67 14.14
CA ARG A 210 15.83 17.40 12.71
C ARG A 210 14.86 16.31 12.29
N GLY A 211 14.10 16.55 11.23
CA GLY A 211 13.15 15.57 10.71
C GLY A 211 13.90 14.41 10.08
N PRO A 212 13.20 13.31 9.75
CA PRO A 212 13.82 12.24 8.99
C PRO A 212 14.40 12.81 7.68
N ALA A 213 15.63 12.44 7.37
CA ALA A 213 16.33 12.90 6.18
C ALA A 213 15.49 12.56 4.92
N PRO A 214 15.48 13.43 3.89
CA PRO A 214 14.84 13.09 2.63
C PRO A 214 15.38 11.75 2.12
N LEU A 215 14.50 10.87 1.63
CA LEU A 215 14.95 9.64 0.97
C LEU A 215 15.71 10.02 -0.29
N VAL A 216 17.03 9.80 -0.27
CA VAL A 216 17.89 9.92 -1.44
C VAL A 216 17.43 8.87 -2.45
N THR A 217 16.89 9.30 -3.57
CA THR A 217 16.52 8.40 -4.66
C THR A 217 17.75 8.18 -5.56
N PRO A 218 17.84 7.05 -6.29
CA PRO A 218 18.93 6.82 -7.25
C PRO A 218 18.84 7.75 -8.47
N HIS A 219 17.90 8.69 -8.49
CA HIS A 219 17.77 9.67 -9.55
C HIS A 219 18.99 10.61 -9.53
N PRO A 220 19.63 10.90 -10.68
CA PRO A 220 20.83 11.73 -10.75
C PRO A 220 20.69 13.17 -10.21
N LEU A 221 19.45 13.63 -10.00
CA LEU A 221 19.13 14.95 -9.45
C LEU A 221 18.71 14.94 -7.97
N ASP A 222 18.66 13.77 -7.33
CA ASP A 222 18.15 13.61 -5.95
C ASP A 222 19.27 13.26 -4.95
N GLY A 223 20.54 13.54 -5.30
CA GLY A 223 21.72 13.21 -4.49
C GLY A 223 21.87 13.98 -3.17
N ASP A 224 23.00 13.78 -2.48
CA ASP A 224 23.30 14.41 -1.17
C ASP A 224 23.42 15.95 -1.27
N GLY A 225 22.29 16.64 -1.04
CA GLY A 225 22.22 18.09 -0.88
C GLY A 225 21.66 18.85 -2.10
N PRO A 226 21.48 20.18 -1.97
CA PRO A 226 21.00 21.01 -3.08
C PRO A 226 22.03 21.00 -4.21
N LEU A 227 21.81 20.14 -5.20
CA LEU A 227 22.61 20.10 -6.41
C LEU A 227 22.46 21.43 -7.13
N ALA A 228 23.55 22.18 -7.24
CA ALA A 228 23.61 23.30 -8.17
C ALA A 228 23.47 22.71 -9.58
N LEU A 229 22.34 22.95 -10.25
CA LEU A 229 22.08 22.50 -11.62
C LEU A 229 23.23 22.88 -12.59
N GLU A 230 23.99 23.90 -12.24
CA GLU A 230 25.18 24.40 -12.94
C GLU A 230 26.38 23.42 -12.93
N THR A 231 26.44 22.47 -11.98
CA THR A 231 27.54 21.48 -11.88
C THR A 231 27.21 20.13 -12.50
N VAL A 232 25.98 19.94 -12.97
CA VAL A 232 25.55 18.70 -13.63
C VAL A 232 26.04 18.72 -15.07
N SER A 233 27.00 17.87 -15.41
CA SER A 233 27.42 17.62 -16.80
C SER A 233 26.49 16.58 -17.43
N PRO A 234 25.68 16.93 -18.45
CA PRO A 234 24.81 15.99 -19.14
C PRO A 234 25.61 15.13 -20.13
N ASP A 235 26.44 14.25 -19.59
CA ASP A 235 27.24 13.30 -20.37
C ASP A 235 26.50 11.96 -20.59
N LYS A 236 27.15 11.06 -21.34
CA LYS A 236 26.63 9.72 -21.65
C LYS A 236 26.28 8.94 -20.38
N ASP A 237 27.15 8.98 -19.37
CA ASP A 237 26.99 8.19 -18.15
C ASP A 237 25.90 8.77 -17.23
N TRP A 238 25.74 10.09 -17.22
CA TRP A 238 24.60 10.76 -16.60
C TRP A 238 23.29 10.36 -17.27
N TYR A 239 23.23 10.35 -18.60
CA TYR A 239 22.03 9.92 -19.33
C TYR A 239 21.68 8.46 -19.05
N ILE A 240 22.66 7.55 -19.04
CA ILE A 240 22.42 6.14 -18.72
C ILE A 240 21.88 6.00 -17.30
N ARG A 241 22.45 6.69 -16.30
CA ARG A 241 21.93 6.68 -14.92
C ARG A 241 20.52 7.24 -14.81
N LEU A 242 20.21 8.28 -15.58
CA LEU A 242 18.85 8.82 -15.66
C LEU A 242 17.87 7.77 -16.21
N VAL A 243 18.20 7.12 -17.32
CA VAL A 243 17.33 6.09 -17.91
C VAL A 243 17.20 4.87 -17.00
N GLN A 244 18.28 4.45 -16.31
CA GLN A 244 18.22 3.40 -15.28
C GLN A 244 17.24 3.75 -14.17
N SER A 245 17.27 4.99 -13.65
CA SER A 245 16.37 5.42 -12.57
C SER A 245 14.87 5.34 -12.92
N GLN A 246 14.54 5.28 -14.21
CA GLN A 246 13.16 5.18 -14.71
C GLN A 246 12.83 3.77 -15.19
N CYS A 247 13.74 3.12 -15.93
CA CYS A 247 13.51 1.85 -16.60
C CYS A 247 13.88 0.62 -15.76
N TRP A 248 14.66 0.78 -14.70
CA TRP A 248 14.95 -0.28 -13.73
C TRP A 248 13.99 -0.17 -12.55
N THR A 249 12.70 -0.13 -12.86
CA THR A 249 11.62 -0.06 -11.87
C THR A 249 10.51 -1.03 -12.27
N ARG A 250 9.89 -1.72 -11.32
CA ARG A 250 8.74 -2.60 -11.61
C ARG A 250 7.44 -1.78 -11.73
N SER A 251 7.36 -0.89 -12.71
CA SER A 251 6.20 0.01 -12.87
C SER A 251 5.76 0.18 -14.33
N ASP A 252 4.45 0.19 -14.56
CA ASP A 252 3.85 0.23 -15.91
C ASP A 252 3.37 1.62 -16.34
N SER A 253 3.80 2.69 -15.66
CA SER A 253 3.19 4.02 -15.82
C SER A 253 3.68 4.86 -17.00
N ALA A 254 4.90 4.64 -17.48
CA ALA A 254 5.54 5.44 -18.52
C ALA A 254 6.25 4.53 -19.53
N LEU A 255 5.53 3.51 -20.01
CA LEU A 255 6.11 2.44 -20.83
C LEU A 255 6.55 2.93 -22.22
N LEU A 256 5.81 3.86 -22.80
CA LEU A 256 6.12 4.41 -24.13
C LEU A 256 7.29 5.40 -24.05
N GLU A 257 7.24 6.32 -23.10
CA GLU A 257 8.31 7.29 -22.83
C GLU A 257 9.59 6.57 -22.40
N GLY A 258 9.48 5.54 -21.57
CA GLY A 258 10.60 4.68 -21.19
C GLY A 258 11.25 4.00 -22.40
N ALA A 259 10.45 3.50 -23.35
CA ALA A 259 10.97 2.92 -24.58
C ALA A 259 11.71 3.95 -25.46
N GLU A 260 11.19 5.18 -25.56
CA GLU A 260 11.87 6.28 -26.27
C GLU A 260 13.20 6.67 -25.59
N LEU A 261 13.25 6.68 -24.26
CA LEU A 261 14.48 6.95 -23.51
C LEU A 261 15.54 5.88 -23.74
N VAL A 262 15.12 4.61 -23.70
CA VAL A 262 16.00 3.46 -23.97
C VAL A 262 16.50 3.50 -25.42
N ASN A 263 15.69 3.95 -26.37
CA ASN A 263 16.10 4.08 -27.78
C ASN A 263 17.29 5.04 -28.00
N ARG A 264 17.52 5.98 -27.09
CA ARG A 264 18.65 6.93 -27.18
C ARG A 264 19.94 6.41 -26.53
N ILE A 265 19.90 5.24 -25.88
CA ILE A 265 21.12 4.63 -25.34
C ILE A 265 22.00 4.18 -26.51
N PRO A 266 23.34 4.37 -26.42
CA PRO A 266 24.25 3.91 -27.46
C PRO A 266 24.07 2.42 -27.78
N PRO A 267 24.13 2.01 -29.06
CA PRO A 267 23.82 0.65 -29.48
C PRO A 267 24.73 -0.40 -28.84
N ASP A 268 25.97 -0.04 -28.52
CA ASP A 268 26.96 -0.91 -27.89
C ASP A 268 26.57 -1.31 -26.46
N ASP A 269 25.87 -0.41 -25.73
CA ASP A 269 25.47 -0.62 -24.34
C ASP A 269 24.04 -1.16 -24.20
N LEU A 270 23.25 -1.08 -25.27
CA LEU A 270 21.82 -1.35 -25.25
C LEU A 270 21.49 -2.82 -24.86
N SER A 271 22.27 -3.76 -25.39
CA SER A 271 22.11 -5.19 -25.08
C SER A 271 22.41 -5.46 -23.61
N ALA A 272 23.53 -4.95 -23.10
CA ALA A 272 23.91 -5.06 -21.70
C ALA A 272 22.89 -4.40 -20.76
N PHE A 273 22.35 -3.25 -21.17
CA PHE A 273 21.32 -2.53 -20.42
C PHE A 273 20.03 -3.35 -20.23
N MET A 274 19.54 -4.00 -21.28
CA MET A 274 18.32 -4.82 -21.24
C MET A 274 18.55 -6.20 -20.60
N MET A 275 19.75 -6.77 -20.74
CA MET A 275 20.12 -8.10 -20.25
C MET A 275 20.51 -8.13 -18.76
N ASN A 276 20.65 -6.98 -18.09
CA ASN A 276 21.16 -6.86 -16.72
C ASN A 276 20.24 -7.44 -15.62
N SER A 277 19.32 -8.34 -15.97
CA SER A 277 18.42 -9.03 -15.04
C SER A 277 19.02 -10.29 -14.41
N VAL A 278 20.19 -10.77 -14.86
CA VAL A 278 20.66 -12.14 -14.50
C VAL A 278 21.98 -12.18 -13.72
N GLN A 279 22.85 -11.18 -13.84
CA GLN A 279 24.25 -11.34 -13.38
C GLN A 279 24.52 -10.86 -11.94
N TRP A 280 23.69 -9.98 -11.37
CA TRP A 280 23.93 -9.44 -10.02
C TRP A 280 23.26 -10.26 -8.90
N SER A 281 22.24 -11.08 -9.21
CA SER A 281 21.50 -11.86 -8.20
C SER A 281 22.29 -12.99 -7.51
N ARG A 282 23.56 -13.25 -7.89
CA ARG A 282 24.42 -14.27 -7.24
C ARG A 282 25.49 -13.73 -6.29
N ARG A 283 25.67 -12.41 -6.12
CA ARG A 283 26.81 -11.86 -5.37
C ARG A 283 26.52 -10.94 -4.19
N THR A 284 25.26 -10.69 -3.81
CA THR A 284 24.96 -9.86 -2.63
C THR A 284 23.96 -10.56 -1.70
N LEU A 285 24.50 -11.42 -0.84
CA LEU A 285 23.92 -11.64 0.48
C LEU A 285 24.11 -10.34 1.27
N GLY A 286 23.02 -9.62 1.52
CA GLY A 286 22.98 -8.56 2.53
C GLY A 286 22.61 -7.19 1.99
N ASN A 287 21.31 -6.93 1.78
CA ASN A 287 20.57 -5.94 2.57
C ASN A 287 19.10 -5.91 2.12
N PRO A 288 18.14 -6.49 2.87
CA PRO A 288 16.72 -6.50 2.52
C PRO A 288 16.03 -5.11 2.62
N PHE A 289 16.75 -4.06 3.01
CA PHE A 289 16.22 -2.70 3.17
C PHE A 289 16.38 -1.77 1.95
N SER A 290 17.01 -2.23 0.86
CA SER A 290 17.05 -1.45 -0.39
C SER A 290 15.85 -1.81 -1.27
N GLY A 291 14.76 -1.05 -1.17
CA GLY A 291 13.55 -1.20 -2.01
C GLY A 291 13.77 -0.88 -3.50
N TYR A 292 15.01 -0.81 -3.98
CA TYR A 292 15.37 -0.51 -5.35
C TYR A 292 15.59 -1.81 -6.14
N SER A 293 14.69 -2.07 -7.09
CA SER A 293 14.91 -3.12 -8.10
C SER A 293 16.07 -2.67 -9.00
N HIS A 294 17.16 -3.43 -9.00
CA HIS A 294 18.30 -3.18 -9.89
C HIS A 294 18.13 -3.94 -11.22
N GLU A 295 16.88 -4.22 -11.60
CA GLU A 295 16.55 -5.06 -12.75
C GLU A 295 15.79 -4.24 -13.79
N PHE A 296 16.11 -4.49 -15.06
CA PHE A 296 15.36 -3.91 -16.17
C PHE A 296 13.88 -4.34 -16.13
N ASN A 297 12.97 -3.37 -16.33
CA ASN A 297 11.54 -3.64 -16.35
C ASN A 297 11.13 -4.44 -17.59
N LEU A 298 10.70 -5.69 -17.39
CA LEU A 298 10.25 -6.56 -18.47
C LEU A 298 9.05 -6.01 -19.24
N SER A 299 8.19 -5.19 -18.60
CA SER A 299 7.06 -4.53 -19.26
C SER A 299 7.49 -3.56 -20.36
N LEU A 300 8.75 -3.09 -20.37
CA LEU A 300 9.30 -2.23 -21.42
C LEU A 300 9.70 -2.99 -22.69
N LEU A 301 9.87 -4.33 -22.65
CA LEU A 301 10.31 -5.10 -23.83
C LEU A 301 9.33 -4.99 -24.99
N ALA A 302 8.02 -5.12 -24.74
CA ALA A 302 7.00 -5.03 -25.78
C ALA A 302 6.91 -3.62 -26.41
N PRO A 303 6.87 -2.51 -25.63
CA PRO A 303 7.02 -1.15 -26.15
C PRO A 303 8.29 -0.93 -26.98
N CYS A 304 9.45 -1.41 -26.51
CA CYS A 304 10.73 -1.30 -27.24
C CYS A 304 10.70 -2.04 -28.58
N LEU A 305 10.13 -3.25 -28.62
CA LEU A 305 9.91 -3.98 -29.88
C LEU A 305 8.98 -3.20 -30.81
N GLY A 306 7.86 -2.68 -30.29
CA GLY A 306 6.90 -1.89 -31.07
C GLY A 306 7.52 -0.64 -31.68
N LEU A 307 8.32 0.11 -30.92
CA LEU A 307 9.04 1.28 -31.41
C LEU A 307 10.06 0.87 -32.48
N GLY A 308 10.84 -0.19 -32.23
CA GLY A 308 11.83 -0.67 -33.19
C GLY A 308 11.24 -1.19 -34.50
N VAL A 309 10.06 -1.81 -34.48
CA VAL A 309 9.33 -2.21 -35.71
C VAL A 309 8.91 -0.99 -36.53
N ARG A 310 8.52 0.12 -35.89
CA ARG A 310 8.16 1.35 -36.60
C ARG A 310 9.36 1.93 -37.36
N GLU A 311 10.55 1.92 -36.76
CA GLU A 311 11.79 2.36 -37.41
C GLU A 311 12.16 1.48 -38.61
N ILE A 312 12.01 0.16 -38.46
CA ILE A 312 12.25 -0.82 -39.53
C ILE A 312 11.24 -0.62 -40.67
N SER A 313 9.98 -0.40 -40.35
CA SER A 313 8.93 -0.13 -41.34
C SER A 313 9.19 1.19 -42.09
N GLY A 314 9.85 2.15 -41.44
CA GLY A 314 10.37 3.38 -42.06
C GLY A 314 11.65 3.21 -42.88
N GLY A 315 12.16 1.98 -43.02
CA GLY A 315 13.35 1.65 -43.81
C GLY A 315 14.69 1.79 -43.08
N GLN A 316 14.68 2.04 -41.77
CA GLN A 316 15.90 2.17 -40.97
C GLN A 316 16.26 0.86 -40.26
N LYS A 317 17.55 0.64 -39.98
CA LYS A 317 17.96 -0.43 -39.07
C LYS A 317 17.70 0.03 -37.63
N SER A 318 17.00 -0.78 -36.84
CA SER A 318 16.72 -0.48 -35.43
C SER A 318 17.62 -1.30 -34.49
N PRO A 319 18.63 -0.69 -33.84
CA PRO A 319 19.39 -1.37 -32.80
C PRO A 319 18.49 -1.72 -31.59
N LEU A 320 17.47 -0.89 -31.34
CA LEU A 320 16.46 -1.13 -30.32
C LEU A 320 15.72 -2.45 -30.52
N PHE A 321 15.21 -2.66 -31.74
CA PHE A 321 14.54 -3.91 -32.08
C PHE A 321 15.45 -5.13 -31.89
N ALA A 322 16.70 -5.03 -32.35
CA ALA A 322 17.64 -6.14 -32.27
C ALA A 322 17.95 -6.52 -30.81
N ALA A 323 18.24 -5.55 -29.94
CA ALA A 323 18.53 -5.81 -28.53
C ALA A 323 17.29 -6.32 -27.77
N ALA A 324 16.13 -5.68 -27.97
CA ALA A 324 14.88 -6.08 -27.31
C ALA A 324 14.46 -7.50 -27.73
N ARG A 325 14.65 -7.86 -29.00
CA ARG A 325 14.40 -9.22 -29.51
C ARG A 325 15.29 -10.25 -28.82
N THR A 326 16.59 -9.99 -28.73
CA THR A 326 17.53 -10.91 -28.07
C THR A 326 17.19 -11.06 -26.59
N ALA A 327 16.95 -9.95 -25.87
CA ALA A 327 16.55 -9.97 -24.46
C ALA A 327 15.25 -10.76 -24.23
N THR A 328 14.27 -10.63 -25.13
CA THR A 328 13.00 -11.36 -25.07
C THR A 328 13.21 -12.86 -25.24
N LEU A 329 13.98 -13.28 -26.25
CA LEU A 329 14.24 -14.69 -26.52
C LEU A 329 15.06 -15.35 -25.40
N ASP A 330 16.06 -14.64 -24.86
CA ASP A 330 16.85 -15.12 -23.74
C ASP A 330 16.00 -15.27 -22.48
N ARG A 331 15.07 -14.35 -22.22
CA ARG A 331 14.14 -14.44 -21.09
C ARG A 331 13.18 -15.62 -21.24
N VAL A 332 12.61 -15.83 -22.43
CA VAL A 332 11.75 -16.99 -22.73
C VAL A 332 12.54 -18.28 -22.51
N THR A 333 13.76 -18.36 -23.01
CA THR A 333 14.64 -19.52 -22.84
C THR A 333 14.93 -19.79 -21.37
N SER A 334 15.22 -18.75 -20.59
CA SER A 334 15.47 -18.85 -19.14
C SER A 334 14.26 -19.39 -18.38
N VAL A 335 13.04 -18.92 -18.71
CA VAL A 335 11.81 -19.43 -18.08
C VAL A 335 11.55 -20.88 -18.46
N VAL A 336 11.73 -21.25 -19.73
CA VAL A 336 11.56 -22.64 -20.19
C VAL A 336 12.57 -23.58 -19.52
N GLN A 337 13.80 -23.13 -19.27
CA GLN A 337 14.82 -23.91 -18.55
C GLN A 337 14.47 -24.17 -17.08
N GLN A 338 13.59 -23.36 -16.48
CA GLN A 338 13.11 -23.59 -15.12
C GLN A 338 11.99 -24.64 -15.06
N LEU A 339 11.34 -24.94 -16.20
CA LEU A 339 10.28 -25.94 -16.25
C LEU A 339 10.83 -27.36 -16.05
N PRO A 340 10.03 -28.29 -15.49
CA PRO A 340 10.42 -29.69 -15.41
C PRO A 340 10.65 -30.29 -16.80
N ALA A 341 11.66 -31.17 -16.91
CA ALA A 341 12.09 -31.77 -18.18
C ALA A 341 10.97 -32.57 -18.91
N VAL A 342 10.06 -33.20 -18.16
CA VAL A 342 8.91 -33.93 -18.71
C VAL A 342 7.65 -33.13 -18.45
N HIS A 343 6.99 -32.69 -19.52
CA HIS A 343 5.73 -31.97 -19.47
C HIS A 343 4.55 -32.92 -19.22
N HIS A 344 3.68 -32.58 -18.27
CA HIS A 344 2.41 -33.25 -18.04
C HIS A 344 1.26 -32.32 -18.40
N VAL A 345 0.21 -32.85 -19.03
CA VAL A 345 -0.94 -32.05 -19.47
C VAL A 345 -1.67 -31.49 -18.24
N PHE A 346 -1.93 -30.18 -18.23
CA PHE A 346 -2.70 -29.52 -17.19
C PHE A 346 -4.17 -29.95 -17.20
N GLN A 347 -4.65 -30.44 -16.07
CA GLN A 347 -6.01 -30.99 -15.90
C GLN A 347 -6.70 -30.32 -14.71
N PRO A 348 -7.49 -29.24 -14.92
CA PRO A 348 -8.06 -28.44 -13.82
C PRO A 348 -9.17 -29.14 -13.04
N ARG A 349 -9.71 -30.25 -13.56
CA ARG A 349 -10.87 -30.96 -12.98
C ARG A 349 -10.50 -32.18 -12.15
N LEU A 350 -9.23 -32.58 -12.14
CA LEU A 350 -8.76 -33.74 -11.38
C LEU A 350 -7.97 -33.23 -10.17
N PRO A 351 -8.14 -33.87 -8.99
CA PRO A 351 -7.33 -33.53 -7.83
C PRO A 351 -5.86 -33.69 -8.20
N ALA A 352 -5.02 -32.77 -7.69
CA ALA A 352 -3.57 -32.81 -7.85
C ALA A 352 -2.98 -33.98 -7.02
N GLU A 353 -3.40 -35.21 -7.31
CA GLU A 353 -2.79 -36.41 -6.78
C GLU A 353 -1.41 -36.62 -7.43
N PRO A 354 -0.46 -37.14 -6.65
CA PRO A 354 0.81 -36.46 -6.43
C PRO A 354 1.81 -36.77 -7.53
N ALA A 355 1.94 -35.85 -8.48
CA ALA A 355 3.16 -35.73 -9.24
C ALA A 355 4.02 -34.64 -8.58
N ALA A 356 5.26 -34.98 -8.21
CA ALA A 356 6.29 -33.99 -7.85
C ALA A 356 6.41 -32.85 -8.89
N TYR A 357 5.91 -33.10 -10.11
CA TYR A 357 5.68 -32.13 -11.17
C TYR A 357 4.81 -30.92 -10.74
N TRP A 358 3.61 -31.14 -10.17
CA TRP A 358 2.69 -30.05 -9.80
C TRP A 358 3.17 -29.26 -8.59
N SER A 359 3.84 -29.92 -7.63
CA SER A 359 4.51 -29.22 -6.53
C SER A 359 5.59 -28.26 -7.05
N LYS A 360 6.44 -28.72 -7.98
CA LYS A 360 7.47 -27.87 -8.61
C LYS A 360 6.87 -26.70 -9.37
N LEU A 361 5.74 -26.88 -10.05
CA LEU A 361 5.04 -25.78 -10.71
C LEU A 361 4.41 -24.80 -9.72
N GLY A 362 3.89 -25.29 -8.60
CA GLY A 362 3.44 -24.45 -7.48
C GLY A 362 4.57 -23.59 -6.93
N ASP A 363 5.76 -24.16 -6.75
CA ASP A 363 6.93 -23.39 -6.28
C ASP A 363 7.42 -22.35 -7.31
N LEU A 364 7.31 -22.66 -8.61
CA LEU A 364 7.77 -21.79 -9.70
C LEU A 364 6.82 -20.62 -10.00
N PHE A 365 5.50 -20.84 -9.95
CA PHE A 365 4.48 -19.87 -10.38
C PHE A 365 3.47 -19.47 -9.30
N GLY A 366 3.50 -20.10 -8.12
CA GLY A 366 2.53 -19.87 -7.05
C GLY A 366 2.87 -18.73 -6.08
N ASN A 367 4.04 -18.11 -6.23
CA ASN A 367 4.50 -16.97 -5.42
C ASN A 367 4.17 -15.62 -6.06
#